data_AF-M7BTZ6-F1
#
_entry.id   AF-M7BTZ6-F1
#
_cell.length_a   1.000
_cell.length_b   1.000
_cell.length_c   1.000
_cell.angle_alpha   90.00
_cell.angle_beta   90.00
_cell.angle_gamma   90.00
#
_symmetry.space_group_name_H-M   'P 1'
#
loop_
_entity.id
_entity.type
_entity.pdbx_description
1 polymer ?
#
loop_
_entity_poly.entity_id
_entity_poly.type
_entity_poly.pdbx_seq_one_letter_code
_entity_poly.pdbx_strand_id
1 'polypeptide(L)'
;MTTEPSEAPEDTADRLDDSNTQDFSLAHSSSSSPDEVVMPPLPTVADDSKQFQDLFKHMAQSQNIPIGEVAENQHQLLKILHPASMTKIALPVNDALMEPAEIVWQTPATISPTCKNADRKYYVSNKGMDFLFSHLQPNSLVVDSVNQRGKQPPFKTTPHDKDCKRQDLFGHRVYSSATFQFHTASYAAVLAKYGHDNYQKLNKFLADIPEDKREQFQSIRIEGQLVAQIALQASLDVVDTAMAIVMWKASWLQASGIPRELQVKVEIFPFDRNCSPLRRMMSCTQ
;
A
#
# COMPACT_ATOMS: atom_id res chain seq x y z
N MET A 1 -29.90 59.33 26.18
CA MET A 1 -28.80 58.40 26.47
C MET A 1 -28.43 57.78 25.13
N THR A 2 -27.52 58.43 24.38
CA THR A 2 -26.06 58.10 24.30
C THR A 2 -25.84 56.72 23.68
N THR A 3 -25.06 56.49 22.63
CA THR A 3 -24.17 57.31 21.79
C THR A 3 -23.85 56.45 20.55
N GLU A 4 -23.50 57.14 19.47
CA GLU A 4 -22.92 56.81 18.15
C GLU A 4 -22.15 55.48 17.84
N PRO A 5 -21.91 55.23 16.53
CA PRO A 5 -21.34 54.01 15.94
C PRO A 5 -19.80 54.04 15.85
N SER A 6 -19.17 52.93 15.45
CA SER A 6 -17.71 52.91 15.21
C SER A 6 -17.32 52.11 13.96
N GLU A 7 -16.81 52.89 13.01
CA GLU A 7 -15.82 52.69 11.95
C GLU A 7 -15.03 51.38 11.83
N ALA A 8 -14.72 51.08 10.56
CA ALA A 8 -13.61 50.24 10.10
C ALA A 8 -12.26 50.97 10.18
N PRO A 9 -11.14 50.24 10.05
CA PRO A 9 -10.06 50.69 9.16
C PRO A 9 -9.57 49.54 8.26
N GLU A 10 -9.34 49.74 6.96
CA GLU A 10 -8.16 50.34 6.32
C GLU A 10 -6.84 49.57 6.54
N ASP A 11 -6.47 48.84 5.48
CA ASP A 11 -5.20 48.83 4.77
C ASP A 11 -3.88 49.02 5.56
N THR A 12 -3.00 48.02 5.49
CA THR A 12 -1.56 48.21 5.63
C THR A 12 -0.82 47.28 4.68
N ALA A 13 -0.45 47.86 3.54
CA ALA A 13 0.70 47.43 2.78
C ALA A 13 1.96 47.65 3.62
N ASP A 14 2.82 46.63 3.70
CA ASP A 14 4.23 46.85 4.01
C ASP A 14 5.12 46.06 3.05
N ARG A 15 6.11 46.80 2.58
CA ARG A 15 7.11 46.52 1.55
C ARG A 15 8.47 46.75 2.23
N LEU A 16 9.52 46.14 1.68
CA LEU A 16 10.95 46.22 2.05
C LEU A 16 11.37 45.07 3.00
N ASP A 17 12.53 44.44 2.88
CA ASP A 17 13.77 44.98 2.33
C ASP A 17 14.71 43.91 1.76
N ASP A 18 15.55 44.42 0.86
CA ASP A 18 16.60 43.77 0.10
C ASP A 18 17.91 43.66 0.93
N SER A 19 18.81 42.80 0.46
CA SER A 19 20.26 42.84 0.68
C SER A 19 20.84 42.53 2.08
N ASN A 20 21.64 41.46 2.16
CA ASN A 20 23.03 41.63 2.61
C ASN A 20 23.96 40.55 2.02
N THR A 21 24.68 40.95 0.99
CA THR A 21 25.87 40.28 0.47
C THR A 21 27.03 40.62 1.41
N GLN A 22 27.58 39.63 2.11
CA GLN A 22 28.87 39.79 2.78
C GLN A 22 29.89 38.86 2.14
N ASP A 23 30.73 39.50 1.34
CA ASP A 23 31.96 39.02 0.76
C ASP A 23 33.05 39.10 1.83
N PHE A 24 33.64 37.96 2.20
CA PHE A 24 34.92 37.91 2.91
C PHE A 24 35.80 36.86 2.23
N SER A 25 36.83 37.36 1.56
CA SER A 25 37.94 36.61 0.98
C SER A 25 39.20 36.69 1.87
N LEU A 26 40.09 35.72 1.63
CA LEU A 26 41.44 35.47 2.15
C LEU A 26 41.56 34.81 3.54
N ALA A 27 42.42 33.82 3.78
CA ALA A 27 43.21 32.92 2.94
C ALA A 27 43.88 31.88 3.87
N HIS A 28 44.27 30.74 3.30
CA HIS A 28 45.21 29.73 3.81
C HIS A 28 44.83 28.96 5.08
N SER A 29 44.60 27.65 4.94
CA SER A 29 45.47 26.61 5.54
C SER A 29 44.93 25.20 5.27
N SER A 30 45.83 24.32 4.87
CA SER A 30 45.80 22.86 5.11
C SER A 30 44.79 22.02 4.33
N SER A 31 45.29 21.47 3.22
CA SER A 31 44.81 20.22 2.63
C SER A 31 45.02 19.08 3.64
N SER A 32 43.92 18.50 4.14
CA SER A 32 43.90 17.23 4.87
C SER A 32 42.94 16.29 4.14
N SER A 33 43.44 15.07 3.91
CA SER A 33 42.76 13.93 3.28
C SER A 33 41.35 13.71 3.86
N PRO A 34 40.34 13.33 3.05
CA PRO A 34 39.05 12.98 3.61
C PRO A 34 39.22 11.71 4.45
N ASP A 35 38.80 11.81 5.70
CA ASP A 35 38.48 10.69 6.56
C ASP A 35 37.68 9.68 5.75
N GLU A 36 38.13 8.43 5.80
CA GLU A 36 37.38 7.26 5.40
C GLU A 36 36.05 7.31 6.16
N VAL A 37 35.00 7.78 5.47
CA VAL A 37 33.63 7.73 5.94
C VAL A 37 33.32 6.26 6.11
N VAL A 38 33.57 5.75 7.32
CA VAL A 38 33.03 4.49 7.79
C VAL A 38 31.53 4.68 7.74
N MET A 39 30.94 4.27 6.62
CA MET A 39 29.50 4.14 6.52
C MET A 39 29.08 3.28 7.70
N PRO A 40 28.14 3.74 8.55
CA PRO A 40 27.56 2.84 9.52
C PRO A 40 27.03 1.62 8.75
N PRO A 41 27.31 0.39 9.21
CA PRO A 41 26.90 -0.81 8.52
C PRO A 41 25.39 -0.73 8.27
N LEU A 42 24.95 -1.04 7.04
CA LEU A 42 23.54 -1.15 6.74
C LEU A 42 22.87 -2.06 7.79
N PRO A 43 21.68 -1.70 8.31
CA PRO A 43 20.92 -2.59 9.17
C PRO A 43 20.77 -3.94 8.46
N THR A 44 21.39 -4.96 9.02
CA THR A 44 21.30 -6.32 8.51
C THR A 44 19.85 -6.78 8.63
N VAL A 45 19.22 -7.17 7.52
CA VAL A 45 17.83 -7.70 7.43
C VAL A 45 17.48 -8.77 8.48
N ALA A 46 18.49 -9.47 9.00
CA ALA A 46 18.33 -10.45 10.08
C ALA A 46 17.84 -9.83 11.41
N ASP A 47 18.13 -8.55 11.67
CA ASP A 47 17.79 -7.87 12.92
C ASP A 47 16.31 -7.43 12.94
N ASP A 48 15.79 -6.97 11.81
CA ASP A 48 14.40 -6.49 11.68
C ASP A 48 13.37 -7.58 11.99
N SER A 49 13.63 -8.81 11.53
CA SER A 49 12.75 -9.95 11.78
C SER A 49 12.73 -10.34 13.27
N LYS A 50 13.86 -10.22 13.96
CA LYS A 50 13.95 -10.48 15.39
C LYS A 50 13.22 -9.39 16.17
N GLN A 51 13.46 -8.12 15.82
CA GLN A 51 12.81 -6.97 16.45
C GLN A 51 11.28 -7.03 16.29
N PHE A 52 10.81 -7.41 15.10
CA PHE A 52 9.39 -7.66 14.84
C PHE A 52 8.83 -8.73 15.79
N GLN A 53 9.51 -9.87 15.89
CA GLN A 53 9.06 -10.96 16.76
C GLN A 53 9.06 -10.57 18.23
N ASP A 54 10.13 -9.96 18.72
CA ASP A 54 10.25 -9.53 20.11
C ASP A 54 9.15 -8.52 20.48
N LEU A 55 8.83 -7.57 19.58
CA LEU A 55 7.70 -6.66 19.76
C LEU A 55 6.38 -7.41 19.88
N PHE A 56 6.10 -8.35 18.97
CA PHE A 56 4.83 -9.08 19.01
C PHE A 56 4.70 -9.99 20.24
N LYS A 57 5.81 -10.54 20.76
CA LYS A 57 5.80 -11.22 22.07
C LYS A 57 5.39 -10.27 23.18
N HIS A 58 6.02 -9.09 23.24
CA HIS A 58 5.73 -8.10 24.26
C HIS A 58 4.29 -7.56 24.16
N MET A 59 3.83 -7.25 22.95
CA MET A 59 2.46 -6.78 22.69
C MET A 59 1.42 -7.82 23.13
N ALA A 60 1.59 -9.08 22.75
CA ALA A 60 0.68 -10.14 23.13
C ALA A 60 0.68 -10.39 24.64
N GLN A 61 1.84 -10.33 25.31
CA GLN A 61 1.92 -10.37 26.77
C GLN A 61 1.17 -9.20 27.43
N SER A 62 1.33 -7.99 26.92
CA SER A 62 0.63 -6.79 27.44
C SER A 62 -0.89 -6.88 27.29
N GLN A 63 -1.37 -7.58 26.26
CA GLN A 63 -2.80 -7.75 25.96
C GLN A 63 -3.37 -9.08 26.46
N ASN A 64 -2.57 -9.89 27.16
CA ASN A 64 -2.93 -11.26 27.59
C ASN A 64 -3.40 -12.17 26.43
N ILE A 65 -2.84 -11.98 25.24
CA ILE A 65 -3.12 -12.81 24.07
C ILE A 65 -2.26 -14.08 24.14
N PRO A 66 -2.84 -15.29 24.06
CA PRO A 66 -2.07 -16.52 24.05
C PRO A 66 -1.25 -16.60 22.75
N ILE A 67 0.05 -16.87 22.88
CA ILE A 67 0.96 -17.03 21.75
C ILE A 67 1.24 -18.51 21.52
N GLY A 68 1.10 -18.98 20.28
CA GLY A 68 1.64 -20.26 19.85
C GLY A 68 3.05 -20.06 19.28
N GLU A 69 4.07 -20.63 19.93
CA GLU A 69 5.39 -20.76 19.31
C GLU A 69 5.40 -21.97 18.38
N VAL A 70 5.52 -21.71 17.07
CA VAL A 70 5.60 -22.78 16.07
C VAL A 70 7.07 -23.02 15.77
N ALA A 71 7.60 -24.13 16.28
CA ALA A 71 8.91 -24.61 15.88
C ALA A 71 8.80 -25.17 14.44
N GLU A 72 9.49 -24.52 13.50
CA GLU A 72 9.60 -25.09 12.15
C GLU A 72 10.47 -26.35 12.21
N ASN A 73 9.88 -27.48 11.81
CA ASN A 73 10.61 -28.73 11.66
C ASN A 73 11.63 -28.58 10.51
N GLN A 74 12.85 -28.18 10.84
CA GLN A 74 13.93 -28.09 9.86
C GLN A 74 14.50 -29.48 9.58
N HIS A 75 14.44 -29.89 8.31
CA HIS A 75 15.15 -31.08 7.86
C HIS A 75 16.67 -30.91 8.08
N GLN A 76 17.35 -31.94 8.59
CA GLN A 76 18.79 -31.90 8.91
C GLN A 76 19.66 -31.40 7.75
N LEU A 77 19.28 -31.67 6.50
CA LEU A 77 19.98 -31.21 5.30
C LEU A 77 19.92 -29.69 5.08
N LEU A 78 18.89 -29.01 5.59
CA LEU A 78 18.69 -27.56 5.41
C LEU A 78 19.34 -26.71 6.51
N LYS A 79 19.82 -27.34 7.61
CA LYS A 79 20.49 -26.63 8.72
C LYS A 79 21.77 -25.90 8.32
N ILE A 80 22.41 -26.31 7.22
CA ILE A 80 23.62 -25.66 6.69
C ILE A 80 23.26 -24.34 5.98
N LEU A 81 22.07 -24.27 5.37
CA LEU A 81 21.60 -23.08 4.66
C LEU A 81 20.93 -22.06 5.59
N HIS A 82 20.35 -22.52 6.71
CA HIS A 82 19.70 -21.67 7.71
C HIS A 82 20.23 -22.01 9.12
N PRO A 83 21.30 -21.34 9.59
CA PRO A 83 21.93 -21.65 10.88
C PRO A 83 21.11 -21.24 12.11
N ALA A 84 20.03 -20.50 11.95
CA ALA A 84 19.10 -20.18 13.03
C ALA A 84 17.69 -20.63 12.64
N SER A 85 17.15 -21.60 13.38
CA SER A 85 15.71 -21.84 13.40
C SER A 85 15.06 -20.61 14.05
N MET A 86 14.57 -19.68 13.23
CA MET A 86 13.68 -18.64 13.71
C MET A 86 12.41 -19.32 14.21
N THR A 87 12.24 -19.37 15.52
CA THR A 87 10.92 -19.63 16.11
C THR A 87 9.97 -18.62 15.49
N LYS A 88 8.82 -19.03 14.96
CA LYS A 88 7.82 -18.10 14.44
C LYS A 88 6.69 -18.00 15.44
N ILE A 89 6.32 -16.77 15.77
CA ILE A 89 5.17 -16.48 16.61
C ILE A 89 3.92 -16.55 15.74
N ALA A 90 2.97 -17.39 16.13
CA ALA A 90 1.63 -17.40 15.57
C ALA A 90 0.68 -16.66 16.51
N LEU A 91 0.09 -15.58 16.02
CA LEU A 91 -1.00 -14.88 16.72
C LEU A 91 -2.33 -15.57 16.37
N PRO A 92 -3.19 -15.86 17.35
CA PRO A 92 -4.53 -16.34 17.07
C PRO A 92 -5.32 -15.26 16.31
N VAL A 93 -6.18 -15.69 15.39
CA VAL A 93 -7.12 -14.77 14.74
C VAL A 93 -8.10 -14.28 15.81
N ASN A 94 -8.31 -12.97 15.91
CA ASN A 94 -9.20 -12.39 16.89
C ASN A 94 -10.67 -12.79 16.59
N ASP A 95 -11.40 -13.27 17.60
CA ASP A 95 -12.79 -13.73 17.45
C ASP A 95 -13.73 -12.65 16.89
N ALA A 96 -13.49 -11.38 17.23
CA ALA A 96 -14.26 -10.25 16.69
C ALA A 96 -14.03 -10.02 15.19
N LEU A 97 -12.92 -10.54 14.64
CA LEU A 97 -12.66 -10.57 13.20
C LEU A 97 -13.18 -11.85 12.54
N MET A 98 -13.29 -12.94 13.29
CA MET A 98 -13.83 -14.21 12.80
C MET A 98 -15.33 -14.12 12.53
N GLU A 99 -16.11 -13.51 13.42
CA GLU A 99 -17.57 -13.36 13.25
C GLU A 99 -17.96 -12.73 11.89
N PRO A 100 -17.42 -11.55 11.49
CA PRO A 100 -17.71 -10.99 10.18
C PRO A 100 -17.11 -11.82 9.04
N ALA A 101 -15.97 -12.51 9.24
CA ALA A 101 -15.37 -13.37 8.23
C ALA A 101 -16.23 -14.62 7.94
N GLU A 102 -16.82 -15.22 8.97
CA GLU A 102 -17.73 -16.36 8.84
C GLU A 102 -18.96 -15.99 8.03
N ILE A 103 -19.58 -14.83 8.30
CA ILE A 103 -20.70 -14.32 7.50
C ILE A 103 -20.28 -14.22 6.02
N VAL A 104 -19.04 -13.77 5.76
CA VAL A 104 -18.50 -13.68 4.41
C VAL A 104 -18.32 -15.04 3.75
N TRP A 105 -17.83 -16.04 4.49
CA TRP A 105 -17.60 -17.39 3.98
C TRP A 105 -18.85 -18.25 3.83
N GLN A 106 -19.93 -17.96 4.56
CA GLN A 106 -21.19 -18.70 4.40
C GLN A 106 -21.85 -18.40 3.04
N THR A 107 -21.77 -17.16 2.55
CA THR A 107 -22.39 -16.78 1.26
C THR A 107 -21.49 -15.90 0.39
N PRO A 108 -20.32 -16.40 -0.06
CA PRO A 108 -19.35 -15.59 -0.78
C PRO A 108 -19.92 -15.03 -2.09
N ALA A 109 -20.86 -15.73 -2.72
CA ALA A 109 -21.46 -15.30 -3.98
C ALA A 109 -22.44 -14.12 -3.87
N THR A 110 -23.06 -13.87 -2.71
CA THR A 110 -24.08 -12.80 -2.57
C THR A 110 -23.51 -11.49 -2.06
N ILE A 111 -22.28 -11.50 -1.54
CA ILE A 111 -21.68 -10.34 -0.90
C ILE A 111 -21.12 -9.40 -1.94
N SER A 112 -21.38 -8.11 -1.73
CA SER A 112 -20.86 -7.05 -2.59
C SER A 112 -19.33 -6.98 -2.46
N PRO A 113 -18.60 -6.72 -3.55
CA PRO A 113 -17.13 -6.67 -3.56
C PRO A 113 -16.53 -5.76 -2.49
N THR A 114 -17.20 -4.64 -2.19
CA THR A 114 -16.81 -3.67 -1.17
C THR A 114 -18.05 -3.17 -0.43
N CYS A 115 -17.88 -2.85 0.85
CA CYS A 115 -18.92 -2.16 1.61
C CYS A 115 -18.93 -0.68 1.21
N LYS A 116 -20.06 -0.16 0.71
CA LYS A 116 -20.21 1.25 0.28
C LYS A 116 -19.77 2.26 1.35
N ASN A 117 -19.95 1.92 2.62
CA ASN A 117 -19.53 2.76 3.74
C ASN A 117 -18.00 2.83 3.87
N ALA A 118 -17.32 1.72 3.60
CA ALA A 118 -15.87 1.64 3.65
C ALA A 118 -15.23 2.43 2.50
N ASP A 119 -15.81 2.36 1.29
CA ASP A 119 -15.37 3.16 0.14
C ASP A 119 -15.46 4.68 0.42
N ARG A 120 -16.50 5.11 1.16
CA ARG A 120 -16.64 6.52 1.57
C ARG A 120 -15.64 6.92 2.66
N LYS A 121 -15.26 6.01 3.55
CA LYS A 121 -14.31 6.26 4.65
C LYS A 121 -12.88 6.41 4.13
N TYR A 122 -12.48 5.55 3.20
CA TYR A 122 -11.12 5.51 2.66
C TYR A 122 -11.03 6.13 1.26
N TYR A 123 -11.50 7.38 1.14
CA TYR A 123 -11.51 8.09 -0.13
C TYR A 123 -10.12 8.57 -0.52
N VAL A 124 -9.52 7.98 -1.55
CA VAL A 124 -8.27 8.45 -2.16
C VAL A 124 -8.61 9.25 -3.42
N SER A 125 -8.04 10.45 -3.54
CA SER A 125 -8.21 11.25 -4.76
C SER A 125 -7.61 10.50 -5.95
N ASN A 126 -8.39 10.31 -7.01
CA ASN A 126 -7.96 9.62 -8.22
C ASN A 126 -7.19 10.52 -9.20
N LYS A 127 -6.93 11.79 -8.88
CA LYS A 127 -6.20 12.71 -9.77
C LYS A 127 -4.80 12.14 -10.07
N GLY A 128 -4.57 11.78 -11.32
CA GLY A 128 -3.30 11.17 -11.77
C GLY A 128 -3.18 9.66 -11.49
N MET A 129 -4.18 9.05 -10.86
CA MET A 129 -4.26 7.62 -10.56
C MET A 129 -5.54 6.98 -11.13
N ASP A 130 -6.15 7.62 -12.14
CA ASP A 130 -7.39 7.14 -12.78
C ASP A 130 -7.28 5.68 -13.26
N PHE A 131 -6.08 5.23 -13.61
CA PHE A 131 -5.78 3.86 -14.04
C PHE A 131 -5.96 2.79 -12.95
N LEU A 132 -5.82 3.15 -11.67
CA LEU A 132 -6.01 2.24 -10.54
C LEU A 132 -7.49 2.09 -10.16
N PHE A 133 -8.35 3.03 -10.56
CA PHE A 133 -9.72 3.12 -10.08
C PHE A 133 -10.79 2.97 -11.16
N SER A 134 -10.38 3.02 -12.43
CA SER A 134 -11.29 2.78 -13.55
C SER A 134 -11.45 1.28 -13.75
N HIS A 135 -12.64 0.74 -13.44
CA HIS A 135 -13.01 -0.57 -13.97
C HIS A 135 -12.82 -0.55 -15.50
N LEU A 136 -12.19 -1.60 -16.03
CA LEU A 136 -12.02 -1.79 -17.47
C LEU A 136 -13.38 -1.57 -18.14
N GLN A 137 -13.51 -0.49 -18.93
CA GLN A 137 -14.75 -0.25 -19.63
C GLN A 137 -14.98 -1.41 -20.61
N PRO A 138 -16.23 -1.90 -20.75
CA PRO A 138 -16.60 -2.94 -21.72
C PRO A 138 -16.27 -2.62 -23.18
N ASN A 139 -15.79 -1.41 -23.48
CA ASN A 139 -15.47 -0.92 -24.81
C ASN A 139 -14.00 -1.11 -25.18
N SER A 140 -13.26 -1.94 -24.43
CA SER A 140 -11.91 -2.35 -24.80
C SER A 140 -11.95 -3.21 -26.07
N LEU A 141 -11.01 -3.01 -26.99
CA LEU A 141 -10.81 -3.83 -28.19
C LEU A 141 -10.83 -5.33 -27.88
N VAL A 142 -10.39 -5.73 -26.67
CA VAL A 142 -10.42 -7.11 -26.18
C VAL A 142 -11.86 -7.61 -26.02
N VAL A 143 -12.72 -6.81 -25.39
CA VAL A 143 -14.14 -7.14 -25.18
C VAL A 143 -14.88 -7.16 -26.52
N ASP A 144 -14.58 -6.22 -27.41
CA ASP A 144 -15.12 -6.22 -28.77
C ASP A 144 -14.67 -7.44 -29.58
N SER A 145 -13.42 -7.88 -29.43
CA SER A 145 -12.89 -9.08 -30.09
C SER A 145 -13.57 -10.34 -29.58
N VAL A 146 -13.82 -10.44 -28.26
CA VAL A 146 -14.59 -11.55 -27.65
C VAL A 146 -16.03 -11.53 -28.15
N ASN A 147 -16.68 -10.35 -28.19
CA ASN A 147 -18.04 -10.18 -28.68
C ASN A 147 -18.17 -10.50 -30.19
N GLN A 148 -17.16 -10.19 -31.01
CA GLN A 148 -17.13 -10.57 -32.42
C GLN A 148 -16.94 -12.08 -32.62
N ARG A 149 -16.15 -12.75 -31.76
CA ARG A 149 -16.01 -14.21 -31.78
C ARG A 149 -17.33 -14.92 -31.47
N GLY A 150 -18.18 -14.32 -30.64
CA GLY A 150 -19.54 -14.81 -30.36
C GLY A 150 -20.53 -14.68 -31.53
N LYS A 151 -20.19 -13.91 -32.58
CA LYS A 151 -21.03 -13.74 -33.79
C LYS A 151 -20.69 -14.72 -34.92
N GLN A 152 -19.68 -15.58 -34.75
CA GLN A 152 -19.36 -16.64 -35.71
C GLN A 152 -20.48 -17.71 -35.73
N PRO A 153 -20.78 -18.33 -36.89
CA PRO A 153 -21.88 -19.29 -37.03
C PRO A 153 -21.74 -20.47 -36.04
N PRO A 154 -22.85 -20.92 -35.42
CA PRO A 154 -22.81 -21.87 -34.32
C PRO A 154 -22.47 -23.28 -34.83
N PHE A 155 -21.18 -23.63 -34.80
CA PHE A 155 -20.81 -25.05 -34.74
C PHE A 155 -21.06 -25.53 -33.31
N LYS A 156 -22.14 -26.30 -33.16
CA LYS A 156 -22.64 -26.95 -31.93
C LYS A 156 -21.52 -27.26 -30.92
N THR A 157 -21.40 -26.43 -29.88
CA THR A 157 -20.75 -26.80 -28.63
C THR A 157 -21.47 -26.08 -27.48
N THR A 158 -21.98 -26.90 -26.54
CA THR A 158 -22.10 -26.74 -25.08
C THR A 158 -22.31 -25.34 -24.45
N PRO A 159 -23.07 -25.24 -23.33
CA PRO A 159 -23.49 -23.96 -22.72
C PRO A 159 -22.30 -23.23 -22.04
N HIS A 160 -21.50 -22.52 -22.85
CA HIS A 160 -20.28 -21.80 -22.46
C HIS A 160 -20.54 -20.39 -21.88
N ASP A 161 -21.75 -19.84 -22.03
CA ASP A 161 -22.09 -18.46 -21.62
C ASP A 161 -22.13 -18.25 -20.09
N LYS A 162 -22.54 -19.26 -19.31
CA LYS A 162 -22.72 -19.11 -17.86
C LYS A 162 -21.40 -18.99 -17.10
N ASP A 163 -20.39 -19.77 -17.49
CA ASP A 163 -19.09 -19.77 -16.81
C ASP A 163 -18.28 -18.51 -17.11
N CYS A 164 -18.38 -17.95 -18.32
CA CYS A 164 -17.74 -16.69 -18.68
C CYS A 164 -18.22 -15.53 -17.81
N LYS A 165 -19.54 -15.41 -17.62
CA LYS A 165 -20.15 -14.38 -16.74
C LYS A 165 -19.72 -14.54 -15.28
N ARG A 166 -19.57 -15.78 -14.80
CA ARG A 166 -19.11 -16.05 -13.43
C ARG A 166 -17.64 -15.63 -13.25
N GLN A 167 -16.79 -15.91 -14.22
CA GLN A 167 -15.38 -15.53 -14.20
C GLN A 167 -15.19 -14.00 -14.25
N ASP A 168 -15.97 -13.31 -15.09
CA ASP A 168 -15.95 -11.84 -15.17
C ASP A 168 -16.33 -11.19 -13.83
N LEU A 169 -17.44 -11.65 -13.22
CA LEU A 169 -17.86 -11.17 -11.90
C LEU A 169 -16.82 -11.45 -10.80
N PHE A 170 -16.14 -12.60 -10.86
CA PHE A 170 -15.05 -12.92 -9.95
C PHE A 170 -13.85 -11.98 -10.15
N GLY A 171 -13.45 -11.71 -11.40
CA GLY A 171 -12.39 -10.76 -11.71
C GLY A 171 -12.69 -9.35 -11.20
N HIS A 172 -13.94 -8.88 -11.36
CA HIS A 172 -14.40 -7.61 -10.79
C HIS A 172 -14.25 -7.58 -9.25
N ARG A 173 -14.61 -8.68 -8.57
CA ARG A 173 -14.47 -8.78 -7.10
C ARG A 173 -13.02 -8.73 -6.63
N VAL A 174 -12.15 -9.49 -7.27
CA VAL A 174 -10.72 -9.51 -6.96
C VAL A 174 -10.12 -8.11 -7.15
N TYR A 175 -10.45 -7.44 -8.25
CA TYR A 175 -9.99 -6.09 -8.53
C TYR A 175 -10.47 -5.07 -7.50
N SER A 176 -11.78 -5.06 -7.20
CA SER A 176 -12.35 -4.14 -6.21
C SER A 176 -11.78 -4.41 -4.81
N SER A 177 -11.56 -5.67 -4.44
CA SER A 177 -10.92 -6.04 -3.16
C SER A 177 -9.49 -5.54 -3.08
N ALA A 178 -8.67 -5.77 -4.12
CA ALA A 178 -7.28 -5.29 -4.17
C ALA A 178 -7.21 -3.76 -4.12
N THR A 179 -8.11 -3.07 -4.82
CA THR A 179 -8.22 -1.60 -4.79
C THR A 179 -8.58 -1.10 -3.38
N PHE A 180 -9.52 -1.77 -2.72
CA PHE A 180 -9.93 -1.43 -1.36
C PHE A 180 -8.83 -1.69 -0.33
N GLN A 181 -8.09 -2.79 -0.48
CA GLN A 181 -6.90 -3.10 0.34
C GLN A 181 -5.83 -2.02 0.15
N PHE A 182 -5.58 -1.58 -1.09
CA PHE A 182 -4.65 -0.49 -1.39
C PHE A 182 -5.06 0.83 -0.70
N HIS A 183 -6.34 1.20 -0.76
CA HIS A 183 -6.85 2.37 -0.04
C HIS A 183 -6.65 2.24 1.47
N THR A 184 -7.03 1.10 2.04
CA THR A 184 -6.90 0.85 3.48
C THR A 184 -5.44 0.92 3.93
N ALA A 185 -4.52 0.30 3.16
CA ALA A 185 -3.08 0.36 3.40
C ALA A 185 -2.52 1.78 3.29
N SER A 186 -2.98 2.57 2.31
CA SER A 186 -2.57 3.97 2.15
C SER A 186 -2.93 4.81 3.38
N TYR A 187 -4.15 4.64 3.90
CA TYR A 187 -4.58 5.32 5.13
C TYR A 187 -3.83 4.81 6.36
N ALA A 188 -3.62 3.49 6.47
CA ALA A 188 -2.85 2.90 7.55
C ALA A 188 -1.41 3.42 7.59
N ALA A 189 -0.76 3.60 6.43
CA ALA A 189 0.57 4.18 6.31
C ALA A 189 0.62 5.64 6.81
N VAL A 190 -0.37 6.47 6.46
CA VAL A 190 -0.47 7.85 6.95
C VAL A 190 -0.67 7.89 8.47
N LEU A 191 -1.54 7.02 9.00
CA LEU A 191 -1.76 6.90 10.44
C LEU A 191 -0.51 6.44 11.19
N ALA A 192 0.20 5.45 10.64
CA ALA A 192 1.45 4.95 11.18
C ALA A 192 2.51 6.05 11.24
N LYS A 193 2.71 6.79 10.13
CA LYS A 193 3.62 7.94 10.10
C LYS A 193 3.24 9.00 11.13
N TYR A 194 1.96 9.35 11.21
CA TYR A 194 1.48 10.33 12.20
C TYR A 194 1.71 9.85 13.64
N GLY A 195 1.49 8.56 13.92
CA GLY A 195 1.81 7.93 15.20
C GLY A 195 3.29 8.07 15.53
N HIS A 196 4.17 7.71 14.59
CA HIS A 196 5.61 7.86 14.74
C HIS A 196 6.02 9.31 15.07
N ASP A 197 5.53 10.28 14.31
CA ASP A 197 5.82 11.71 14.51
C ASP A 197 5.32 12.20 15.88
N ASN A 198 4.18 11.67 16.37
CA ASN A 198 3.68 11.99 17.70
C ASN A 198 4.57 11.44 18.81
N TYR A 199 5.03 10.19 18.71
CA TYR A 199 6.00 9.64 19.66
C TYR A 199 7.33 10.42 19.60
N GLN A 200 7.73 10.90 18.43
CA GLN A 200 8.93 11.75 18.30
C GLN A 200 8.77 13.10 19.03
N LYS A 201 7.58 13.73 19.00
CA LYS A 201 7.31 14.98 19.73
C LYS A 201 7.41 14.81 21.24
N LEU A 202 7.21 13.59 21.77
CA LEU A 202 7.36 13.30 23.19
C LEU A 202 8.76 13.58 23.73
N ASN A 203 9.78 13.63 22.86
CA ASN A 203 11.14 14.04 23.23
C ASN A 203 11.21 15.39 23.91
N LYS A 204 10.30 16.32 23.58
CA LYS A 204 10.28 17.65 24.17
C LYS A 204 9.95 17.62 25.66
N PHE A 205 9.18 16.63 26.11
CA PHE A 205 8.79 16.47 27.51
C PHE A 205 9.84 15.74 28.35
N LEU A 206 10.91 15.21 27.74
CA LEU A 206 11.90 14.40 28.45
C LEU A 206 12.62 15.17 29.57
N ALA A 207 12.72 16.50 29.45
CA ALA A 207 13.27 17.37 30.47
C ALA A 207 12.34 17.54 31.69
N ASP A 208 11.03 17.40 31.50
CA ASP A 208 10.01 17.62 32.52
C ASP A 208 9.69 16.34 33.32
N ILE A 209 10.11 15.17 32.82
CA ILE A 209 9.90 13.89 33.49
C ILE A 209 10.91 13.71 34.64
N PRO A 210 10.47 13.35 35.85
CA PRO A 210 11.34 12.98 36.96
C PRO A 210 12.36 11.91 36.57
N GLU A 211 13.59 12.02 37.07
CA GLU A 211 14.71 11.15 36.66
C GLU A 211 14.40 9.66 36.91
N ASP A 212 13.67 9.33 37.98
CA ASP A 212 13.25 7.96 38.34
C ASP A 212 12.30 7.31 37.31
N LYS A 213 11.61 8.12 36.49
CA LYS A 213 10.65 7.64 35.48
C LYS A 213 11.15 7.83 34.05
N ARG A 214 12.31 8.43 33.88
CA ARG A 214 12.82 8.83 32.57
C ARG A 214 13.11 7.63 31.68
N GLU A 215 13.69 6.57 32.23
CA GLU A 215 13.95 5.32 31.51
C GLU A 215 12.66 4.65 31.04
N GLN A 216 11.63 4.57 31.90
CA GLN A 216 10.33 3.99 31.55
C GLN A 216 9.65 4.79 30.43
N PHE A 217 9.70 6.12 30.52
CA PHE A 217 9.18 7.00 29.48
C PHE A 217 9.90 6.83 28.14
N GLN A 218 11.23 6.73 28.16
CA GLN A 218 12.03 6.48 26.96
C GLN A 218 11.69 5.10 26.35
N SER A 219 11.52 4.08 27.18
CA SER A 219 11.12 2.74 26.72
C SER A 219 9.78 2.78 25.98
N ILE A 220 8.74 3.37 26.59
CA ILE A 220 7.41 3.52 25.98
C ILE A 220 7.48 4.30 24.66
N ARG A 221 8.30 5.35 24.61
CA ARG A 221 8.49 6.14 23.39
C ARG A 221 9.11 5.31 22.28
N ILE A 222 10.21 4.62 22.56
CA ILE A 222 10.93 3.80 21.58
C ILE A 222 10.03 2.67 21.08
N GLU A 223 9.32 2.00 21.98
CA GLU A 223 8.35 0.98 21.63
C GLU A 223 7.22 1.53 20.74
N GLY A 224 6.67 2.70 21.07
CA GLY A 224 5.64 3.36 20.25
C GLY A 224 6.12 3.73 18.84
N GLN A 225 7.37 4.18 18.70
CA GLN A 225 7.98 4.42 17.38
C GLN A 225 8.14 3.12 16.60
N LEU A 226 8.58 2.04 17.27
CA LEU A 226 8.76 0.74 16.66
C LEU A 226 7.42 0.14 16.18
N VAL A 227 6.35 0.24 16.98
CA VAL A 227 4.99 -0.18 16.59
C VAL A 227 4.54 0.58 15.34
N ALA A 228 4.75 1.90 15.30
CA ALA A 228 4.40 2.71 14.14
C ALA A 228 5.19 2.32 12.88
N GLN A 229 6.50 2.04 13.02
CA GLN A 229 7.34 1.58 11.92
C GLN A 229 6.87 0.22 11.38
N ILE A 230 6.56 -0.74 12.25
CA ILE A 230 6.07 -2.06 11.85
C ILE A 230 4.67 -1.98 11.21
N ALA A 231 3.79 -1.10 11.70
CA ALA A 231 2.49 -0.86 11.08
C ALA A 231 2.63 -0.26 9.66
N LEU A 232 3.62 0.62 9.46
CA LEU A 232 3.95 1.14 8.13
C LEU A 232 4.47 0.03 7.21
N GLN A 233 5.37 -0.83 7.70
CA GLN A 233 5.88 -1.96 6.93
C GLN A 233 4.76 -2.93 6.52
N ALA A 234 3.88 -3.28 7.46
CA ALA A 234 2.72 -4.13 7.18
C ALA A 234 1.80 -3.51 6.10
N SER A 235 1.69 -2.17 6.06
CA SER A 235 0.94 -1.48 5.02
C SER A 235 1.60 -1.63 3.64
N LEU A 236 2.94 -1.62 3.56
CA LEU A 236 3.69 -1.86 2.32
C LEU A 236 3.52 -3.32 1.85
N ASP A 237 3.61 -4.29 2.76
CA ASP A 237 3.48 -5.71 2.43
C ASP A 237 2.09 -6.04 1.82
N VAL A 238 1.04 -5.35 2.28
CA VAL A 238 -0.32 -5.45 1.69
C VAL A 238 -0.35 -4.92 0.26
N VAL A 239 0.38 -3.84 -0.04
CA VAL A 239 0.46 -3.26 -1.39
C VAL A 239 1.20 -4.20 -2.35
N ASP A 240 2.29 -4.82 -1.90
CA ASP A 240 3.04 -5.81 -2.69
C ASP A 240 2.18 -7.03 -3.04
N THR A 241 1.37 -7.50 -2.08
CA THR A 241 0.43 -8.60 -2.30
C THR A 241 -0.64 -8.23 -3.34
N ALA A 242 -1.15 -7.00 -3.31
CA ALA A 242 -2.11 -6.51 -4.30
C ALA A 242 -1.49 -6.44 -5.71
N MET A 243 -0.23 -6.03 -5.83
CA MET A 243 0.50 -6.00 -7.11
C MET A 243 0.75 -7.42 -7.66
N ALA A 244 1.04 -8.40 -6.80
CA ALA A 244 1.20 -9.79 -7.20
C ALA A 244 -0.09 -10.37 -7.83
N ILE A 245 -1.27 -9.96 -7.35
CA ILE A 245 -2.56 -10.36 -7.95
C ILE A 245 -2.71 -9.79 -9.37
N VAL A 246 -2.23 -8.56 -9.61
CA VAL A 246 -2.22 -7.95 -10.95
C VAL A 246 -1.26 -8.72 -11.88
N MET A 247 -0.08 -9.10 -11.39
CA MET A 247 0.87 -9.93 -12.14
C MET A 247 0.33 -11.34 -12.41
N TRP A 248 -0.38 -11.94 -11.46
CA TRP A 248 -1.05 -13.24 -11.66
C TRP A 248 -2.09 -13.19 -12.78
N LYS A 249 -2.86 -12.10 -12.84
CA LYS A 249 -3.80 -11.85 -13.95
C LYS A 249 -3.08 -11.73 -15.30
N ALA A 250 -1.95 -11.05 -15.35
CA ALA A 250 -1.12 -10.94 -16.55
C ALA A 250 -0.62 -12.32 -17.02
N SER A 251 -0.19 -13.17 -16.07
CA SER A 251 0.24 -14.54 -16.35
C SER A 251 -0.91 -15.45 -16.84
N TRP A 252 -2.12 -15.27 -16.31
CA TRP A 252 -3.33 -15.95 -16.83
C TRP A 252 -3.69 -15.52 -18.25
N LEU A 253 -3.54 -14.23 -18.56
CA LEU A 253 -3.70 -13.73 -19.93
C LEU A 253 -2.66 -14.38 -20.87
N GLN A 254 -1.44 -14.57 -20.40
CA GLN A 254 -0.40 -15.28 -21.15
C GLN A 254 -0.78 -16.74 -21.45
N ALA A 255 -1.33 -17.45 -20.46
CA ALA A 255 -1.73 -18.85 -20.56
C ALA A 255 -3.01 -19.09 -21.38
N SER A 256 -3.83 -18.06 -21.60
CA SER A 256 -5.11 -18.16 -22.31
C SER A 256 -5.02 -18.48 -23.81
N GLY A 257 -3.81 -18.52 -24.39
CA GLY A 257 -3.60 -18.76 -25.82
C GLY A 257 -3.96 -17.58 -26.72
N ILE A 258 -4.25 -16.41 -26.14
CA ILE A 258 -4.41 -15.15 -26.89
C ILE A 258 -3.09 -14.84 -27.63
N PRO A 259 -3.11 -14.46 -28.92
CA PRO A 259 -1.89 -14.09 -29.64
C PRO A 259 -1.08 -13.00 -28.92
N ARG A 260 0.26 -13.09 -28.94
CA ARG A 260 1.15 -12.13 -28.25
C ARG A 260 0.91 -10.68 -28.67
N GLU A 261 0.51 -10.43 -29.93
CA GLU A 261 0.21 -9.05 -30.37
C GLU A 261 -1.03 -8.45 -29.67
N LEU A 262 -1.96 -9.30 -29.23
CA LEU A 262 -3.12 -8.91 -28.44
C LEU A 262 -2.79 -8.87 -26.95
N GLN A 263 -2.00 -9.83 -26.45
CA GLN A 263 -1.53 -9.84 -25.05
C GLN A 263 -0.76 -8.57 -24.71
N VAL A 264 0.25 -8.20 -25.51
CA VAL A 264 1.06 -7.00 -25.31
C VAL A 264 0.21 -5.73 -25.35
N LYS A 265 -0.88 -5.70 -26.14
CA LYS A 265 -1.87 -4.61 -26.06
C LYS A 265 -2.64 -4.63 -24.75
N VAL A 266 -3.14 -5.77 -24.28
CA VAL A 266 -3.89 -5.89 -23.02
C VAL A 266 -3.03 -5.58 -21.79
N GLU A 267 -1.76 -5.96 -21.83
CA GLU A 267 -0.79 -5.88 -20.72
C GLU A 267 -0.14 -4.48 -20.62
N ILE A 268 0.00 -3.75 -21.74
CA ILE A 268 0.74 -2.47 -21.81
C ILE A 268 -0.18 -1.24 -21.93
N PHE A 269 -1.48 -1.36 -22.21
CA PHE A 269 -2.34 -0.16 -22.32
C PHE A 269 -2.33 0.68 -21.03
N PRO A 270 -1.71 1.88 -20.98
CA PRO A 270 -2.16 2.89 -20.03
C PRO A 270 -3.60 3.26 -20.43
N PHE A 271 -4.46 3.49 -19.44
CA PHE A 271 -5.85 3.86 -19.68
C PHE A 271 -5.90 5.20 -20.41
N ASP A 272 -5.99 5.16 -21.73
CA ASP A 272 -6.12 6.35 -22.57
C ASP A 272 -7.60 6.74 -22.69
N ARG A 273 -7.93 7.96 -22.23
CA ARG A 273 -9.28 8.52 -22.34
C ARG A 273 -9.63 8.95 -23.78
N ASN A 274 -8.67 9.05 -24.71
CA ASN A 274 -8.87 9.76 -25.99
C ASN A 274 -8.40 9.06 -27.29
N CYS A 275 -8.11 7.76 -27.31
CA CYS A 275 -7.76 7.10 -28.58
C CYS A 275 -8.96 6.46 -29.31
N SER A 276 -9.42 7.15 -30.37
CA SER A 276 -9.98 6.51 -31.55
C SER A 276 -9.01 6.68 -32.74
N PRO A 277 -8.18 5.66 -33.07
CA PRO A 277 -7.46 5.65 -34.33
C PRO A 277 -7.76 4.37 -35.10
N LEU A 278 -9.02 4.16 -35.49
CA LEU A 278 -9.40 3.15 -36.47
C LEU A 278 -10.44 3.70 -37.46
N ARG A 279 -10.02 4.72 -38.21
CA ARG A 279 -10.67 5.09 -39.48
C ARG A 279 -9.67 5.26 -40.65
N ARG A 280 -8.44 4.73 -40.54
CA ARG A 280 -7.43 4.84 -41.62
C ARG A 280 -6.78 3.52 -42.07
N MET A 281 -7.24 2.38 -41.57
CA MET A 281 -6.66 1.07 -41.90
C MET A 281 -7.57 0.15 -42.73
N MET A 282 -8.62 0.70 -43.35
CA MET A 282 -9.50 -0.03 -44.28
C MET A 282 -9.49 0.55 -45.71
N SER A 283 -8.40 1.20 -46.13
CA SER A 283 -8.26 1.72 -47.52
C SER A 283 -7.01 1.24 -48.25
N CYS A 284 -6.38 0.15 -47.81
CA CYS A 284 -5.33 -0.53 -48.58
C CYS A 284 -5.69 -1.99 -48.81
N THR A 285 -6.81 -2.22 -49.50
CA THR A 285 -7.07 -3.42 -50.27
C THR A 285 -8.12 -3.09 -51.31
N GLN A 286 -7.68 -2.44 -52.38
CA GLN A 286 -8.29 -2.51 -53.69
C GLN A 286 -7.17 -2.66 -54.73
#